data_AF-T1G294-F1
#
_entry.id   AF-T1G294-F1
#
_cell.length_a   1.000
_cell.length_b   1.000
_cell.length_c   1.000
_cell.angle_alpha   90.00
_cell.angle_beta   90.00
_cell.angle_gamma   90.00
#
_symmetry.space_group_name_H-M   'P 1'
#
loop_
_entity.id
_entity.type
_entity.pdbx_description
1 polymer ?
#
loop_
_entity_poly.entity_id
_entity_poly.type
_entity_poly.pdbx_seq_one_letter_code
_entity_poly.pdbx_strand_id
1 'polypeptide(L)'
;SLLLRFWVNMLKNPDFLLDVDKQPCVDACLSVITQTFIDGCSLHQQKLGKDSPSSKLLYAKDIPRYRKMVDDYFHLIQHLPDISDDDMYNILSQHSQSHSTSCQTDAALQQLYQYALQYRVELLESLDEDSIARRQNLASQFETIHNFINKDHFSC
;
A
#
# COMPACT_ATOMS: atom_id res chain seq x y z
N SER A 1 4.03 -8.74 -1.22
CA SER A 1 3.25 -7.56 -0.76
C SER A 1 4.15 -6.55 -0.04
N LEU A 2 4.69 -6.87 1.14
CA LEU A 2 5.46 -5.94 1.99
C LEU A 2 6.77 -5.41 1.37
N LEU A 3 7.71 -6.30 1.01
CA LEU A 3 9.05 -5.90 0.57
C LEU A 3 9.02 -5.03 -0.71
N LEU A 4 8.26 -5.46 -1.72
CA LEU A 4 8.24 -4.79 -3.02
C LEU A 4 7.33 -3.56 -3.10
N ARG A 5 6.32 -3.44 -2.23
CA ARG A 5 5.40 -2.27 -2.25
C ARG A 5 5.78 -1.24 -1.21
N PHE A 6 6.01 -1.66 0.04
CA PHE A 6 6.33 -0.73 1.12
C PHE A 6 7.82 -0.38 1.13
N TRP A 7 8.69 -1.37 1.33
CA TRP A 7 10.12 -1.11 1.55
C TRP A 7 10.83 -0.54 0.32
N VAL A 8 10.56 -1.06 -0.87
CA VAL A 8 11.06 -0.49 -2.13
C VAL A 8 10.62 0.97 -2.30
N ASN A 9 9.40 1.33 -1.90
CA ASN A 9 8.90 2.69 -2.01
C ASN A 9 9.59 3.63 -1.01
N MET A 10 9.81 3.17 0.23
CA MET A 10 10.55 3.93 1.25
C MET A 10 12.03 4.14 0.87
N LEU A 11 12.68 3.13 0.27
CA LEU A 11 14.06 3.24 -0.18
C LEU A 11 14.23 4.22 -1.34
N LYS A 12 13.25 4.29 -2.24
CA LYS A 12 13.26 5.23 -3.38
C LYS A 12 12.92 6.66 -2.99
N ASN A 13 12.07 6.83 -1.98
CA ASN A 13 11.51 8.11 -1.59
C ASN A 13 11.78 8.39 -0.10
N PRO A 14 13.05 8.60 0.30
CA PRO A 14 13.41 8.90 1.69
C PRO A 14 12.78 10.20 2.20
N ASP A 15 12.44 11.11 1.29
CA ASP A 15 11.69 12.35 1.53
C ASP A 15 10.28 12.12 2.08
N PHE A 16 9.73 10.89 1.99
CA PHE A 16 8.48 10.55 2.65
C PHE A 16 8.62 10.38 4.18
N LEU A 17 9.84 10.17 4.66
CA LEU A 17 10.13 9.95 6.08
C LEU A 17 10.99 11.05 6.69
N LEU A 18 11.83 11.69 5.87
CA LEU A 18 12.85 12.64 6.30
C LEU A 18 12.68 13.96 5.57
N ASP A 19 12.92 15.07 6.26
CA ASP A 19 12.96 16.40 5.64
C ASP A 19 14.30 16.58 4.91
N VAL A 20 14.39 16.02 3.70
CA VAL A 20 15.59 16.02 2.86
C VAL A 20 15.25 16.35 1.42
N ASP A 21 16.10 17.16 0.79
CA ASP A 21 16.04 17.38 -0.66
C ASP A 21 16.84 16.28 -1.38
N LYS A 22 16.12 15.43 -2.12
CA LYS A 22 16.71 14.29 -2.83
C LYS A 22 17.37 14.76 -4.12
N GLN A 23 18.69 14.95 -4.05
CA GLN A 23 19.50 15.28 -5.23
C GLN A 23 19.50 14.13 -6.27
N PRO A 24 19.59 14.43 -7.58
CA PRO A 24 19.57 13.40 -8.64
C PRO A 24 20.66 12.33 -8.51
N CYS A 25 21.84 12.70 -8.00
CA CYS A 25 22.91 11.74 -7.75
C CYS A 25 22.54 10.73 -6.65
N VAL A 26 21.87 11.20 -5.58
CA VAL A 26 21.38 10.35 -4.48
C VAL A 26 20.28 9.43 -5.00
N ASP A 27 19.36 9.93 -5.82
CA ASP A 27 18.30 9.13 -6.43
C ASP A 27 18.85 7.98 -7.30
N ALA A 28 19.89 8.26 -8.09
CA ALA A 28 20.57 7.23 -8.88
C ALA A 28 21.23 6.16 -7.98
N CYS A 29 21.89 6.57 -6.89
CA CYS A 29 22.47 5.64 -5.92
C CYS A 29 21.39 4.79 -5.22
N LEU A 30 20.30 5.40 -4.76
CA LEU A 30 19.18 4.72 -4.12
C LEU A 30 18.49 3.75 -5.07
N SER A 31 18.42 4.06 -6.37
CA SER A 31 17.90 3.14 -7.37
C SER A 31 18.72 1.85 -7.48
N VAL A 32 20.06 1.94 -7.40
CA VAL A 32 20.95 0.76 -7.39
C VAL A 32 20.76 -0.07 -6.12
N ILE A 33 20.70 0.59 -4.95
CA ILE A 33 20.46 -0.08 -3.66
C ILE A 33 19.10 -0.77 -3.67
N THR A 34 18.06 -0.08 -4.16
CA THR A 34 16.71 -0.63 -4.25
C THR A 34 16.64 -1.82 -5.18
N GLN A 35 17.31 -1.77 -6.34
CA GLN A 35 17.36 -2.94 -7.24
C GLN A 35 18.07 -4.12 -6.58
N THR A 36 19.14 -3.86 -5.82
CA THR A 36 19.86 -4.89 -5.07
C THR A 36 18.98 -5.53 -4.00
N PHE A 37 18.17 -4.72 -3.29
CA PHE A 37 17.17 -5.22 -2.35
C PHE A 37 16.12 -6.11 -3.05
N ILE A 38 15.60 -5.67 -4.20
CA ILE A 38 14.66 -6.46 -5.02
C ILE A 38 15.28 -7.80 -5.44
N ASP A 39 16.53 -7.78 -5.91
CA ASP A 39 17.25 -8.98 -6.34
C ASP A 39 17.51 -9.96 -5.17
N GLY A 40 17.71 -9.43 -3.97
CA GLY A 40 17.79 -10.18 -2.71
C GLY A 40 16.44 -10.78 -2.28
N CYS A 41 15.32 -10.20 -2.67
CA CYS A 41 13.99 -10.75 -2.43
C CYS A 41 13.52 -11.75 -3.51
N SER A 42 14.28 -11.90 -4.60
CA SER A 42 13.91 -12.76 -5.73
C SER A 42 14.37 -14.21 -5.53
N LEU A 43 13.49 -15.16 -5.85
CA LEU A 43 13.83 -16.59 -5.88
C LEU A 43 14.67 -16.96 -7.12
N HIS A 44 14.69 -16.14 -8.17
CA HIS A 44 15.33 -16.46 -9.44
C HIS A 44 16.80 -16.10 -9.43
N GLN A 45 17.70 -17.06 -9.62
CA GLN A 45 19.12 -16.77 -9.83
C GLN A 45 19.34 -16.20 -11.23
N GLN A 46 19.84 -14.96 -11.30
CA GLN A 46 20.20 -14.33 -12.55
C GLN A 46 21.65 -14.70 -12.90
N LYS A 47 21.89 -15.21 -14.10
CA LYS A 47 23.25 -15.36 -14.64
C LYS A 47 23.78 -13.99 -15.01
N LEU A 48 24.88 -13.59 -14.39
CA LEU A 48 25.57 -12.34 -14.67
C LEU A 48 26.78 -12.61 -15.56
N GLY A 49 27.07 -11.68 -16.45
CA GLY A 49 28.16 -11.77 -17.41
C GLY A 49 28.65 -10.37 -17.82
N LYS A 50 29.58 -10.33 -18.78
CA LYS A 50 30.22 -9.09 -19.25
C LYS A 50 29.25 -8.03 -19.78
N ASP A 51 28.08 -8.45 -20.26
CA ASP A 51 27.04 -7.56 -20.80
C ASP A 51 26.02 -7.13 -19.73
N SER A 52 26.21 -7.54 -18.47
CA SER A 52 25.35 -7.13 -17.36
C SER A 52 25.64 -5.69 -16.92
N PRO A 53 24.62 -4.91 -16.53
CA PRO A 53 24.83 -3.56 -16.03
C PRO A 53 25.78 -3.55 -14.83
N SER A 54 26.70 -2.58 -14.78
CA SER A 54 27.67 -2.44 -13.69
C SER A 54 27.00 -2.40 -12.31
N SER A 55 25.84 -1.76 -12.21
CA SER A 55 25.03 -1.69 -10.99
C SER A 55 24.64 -3.06 -10.42
N LYS A 56 24.40 -4.06 -11.29
CA LYS A 56 24.12 -5.44 -10.88
C LYS A 56 25.39 -6.20 -10.50
N LEU A 57 26.49 -5.90 -11.17
CA LEU A 57 27.78 -6.52 -10.87
C LEU A 57 28.33 -6.09 -9.50
N LEU A 58 28.02 -4.87 -9.04
CA LEU A 58 28.45 -4.34 -7.74
C LEU A 58 28.09 -5.26 -6.58
N TYR A 59 26.88 -5.80 -6.55
CA TYR A 59 26.35 -6.59 -5.43
C TYR A 59 26.14 -8.06 -5.74
N ALA A 60 26.55 -8.50 -6.93
CA ALA A 60 26.35 -9.87 -7.44
C ALA A 60 26.74 -10.97 -6.43
N LYS A 61 27.85 -10.76 -5.72
CA LYS A 61 28.40 -11.73 -4.75
C LYS A 61 27.62 -11.78 -3.44
N ASP A 62 26.93 -10.69 -3.09
CA ASP A 62 26.18 -10.57 -1.83
C ASP A 62 24.73 -11.04 -1.96
N ILE A 63 24.16 -11.00 -3.18
CA ILE A 63 22.77 -11.42 -3.44
C ILE A 63 22.43 -12.81 -2.86
N PRO A 64 23.26 -13.87 -3.01
CA PRO A 64 22.94 -15.17 -2.42
C PRO A 64 22.79 -15.13 -0.89
N ARG A 65 23.61 -14.32 -0.21
CA ARG A 65 23.51 -14.13 1.24
C ARG A 65 22.23 -13.37 1.61
N TYR A 66 21.88 -12.30 0.90
CA TYR A 66 20.67 -11.54 1.18
C TYR A 66 19.41 -12.38 0.98
N ARG A 67 19.38 -13.24 -0.04
CA ARG A 67 18.28 -14.19 -0.23
C ARG A 67 18.09 -15.11 0.95
N LYS A 68 19.19 -15.66 1.48
CA LYS A 68 19.14 -16.49 2.68
C LYS A 68 18.59 -15.71 3.87
N MET A 69 19.00 -14.45 4.06
CA MET A 69 18.46 -13.62 5.15
C MET A 69 16.96 -13.35 5.00
N VAL A 70 16.46 -13.13 3.78
CA VAL A 70 15.03 -12.95 3.51
C VAL A 70 14.25 -14.24 3.77
N ASP A 71 14.81 -15.38 3.37
CA ASP A 71 14.23 -16.71 3.63
C ASP A 71 14.14 -17.00 5.13
N ASP A 72 15.25 -16.83 5.85
CA ASP A 72 15.32 -16.98 7.31
C ASP A 72 14.33 -16.04 8.03
N TYR A 73 14.16 -14.80 7.53
CA TYR A 73 13.20 -13.82 8.08
C TYR A 73 11.75 -14.30 7.97
N PHE A 74 11.31 -14.78 6.80
CA PHE A 74 9.95 -15.27 6.64
C PHE A 74 9.72 -16.59 7.37
N HIS A 75 10.73 -17.46 7.42
CA HIS A 75 10.69 -18.65 8.25
C HIS A 75 10.50 -18.29 9.73
N LEU A 76 11.24 -17.31 10.26
CA LEU A 76 11.06 -16.87 11.64
C LEU A 76 9.63 -16.38 11.90
N ILE A 77 9.08 -15.53 11.03
CA ILE A 77 7.72 -15.00 11.17
C ILE A 77 6.68 -16.12 11.20
N GLN A 78 6.83 -17.13 10.33
CA GLN A 78 5.91 -18.26 10.27
C GLN A 78 5.87 -19.06 11.58
N HIS A 79 6.93 -19.03 12.38
CA HIS A 79 7.02 -19.75 13.65
C HIS A 79 6.71 -18.86 14.87
N LEU A 80 6.35 -17.59 14.67
CA LEU A 80 5.86 -16.75 15.75
C LEU A 80 4.48 -17.22 16.21
N PRO A 81 4.12 -17.00 17.49
CA PRO A 81 2.77 -17.25 17.97
C PRO A 81 1.73 -16.47 17.16
N ASP A 82 0.57 -17.07 16.95
CA ASP A 82 -0.56 -16.39 16.31
C ASP A 82 -1.02 -15.21 17.15
N ILE A 83 -1.40 -14.13 16.47
CA ILE A 83 -1.98 -12.95 17.12
C ILE A 83 -3.48 -13.21 17.32
N SER A 84 -3.96 -13.03 18.55
CA SER A 84 -5.40 -13.19 18.84
C SER A 84 -6.22 -12.04 18.23
N ASP A 85 -7.49 -12.29 17.95
CA ASP A 85 -8.41 -11.25 17.45
C ASP A 85 -8.55 -10.09 18.44
N ASP A 86 -8.54 -10.39 19.74
CA ASP A 86 -8.61 -9.39 20.81
C ASP A 86 -7.35 -8.51 20.83
N ASP A 87 -6.16 -9.10 20.71
CA ASP A 87 -4.91 -8.34 20.63
C ASP A 87 -4.86 -7.47 19.38
N MET A 88 -5.28 -8.03 18.24
CA MET A 88 -5.37 -7.29 16.98
C MET A 88 -6.32 -6.09 17.10
N TYR A 89 -7.51 -6.29 17.67
CA TYR A 89 -8.48 -5.22 17.91
C TYR A 89 -7.91 -4.14 18.82
N ASN A 90 -7.24 -4.53 19.90
CA ASN A 90 -6.64 -3.60 20.85
C ASN A 90 -5.55 -2.74 20.18
N ILE A 91 -4.66 -3.36 19.40
CA ILE A 91 -3.59 -2.65 18.67
C ILE A 91 -4.20 -1.66 17.67
N LEU A 92 -5.17 -2.10 16.86
CA LEU A 92 -5.80 -1.25 15.84
C LEU A 92 -6.61 -0.10 16.47
N SER A 93 -7.32 -0.36 17.57
CA SER A 93 -8.10 0.66 18.29
C SER A 93 -7.20 1.72 18.90
N GLN A 94 -6.10 1.32 19.56
CA GLN A 94 -5.11 2.25 20.11
C GLN A 94 -4.47 3.11 19.01
N HIS A 95 -4.15 2.50 17.86
CA HIS A 95 -3.60 3.22 16.72
C HIS A 95 -4.61 4.21 16.12
N SER A 96 -5.88 3.83 16.01
CA SER A 96 -6.96 4.69 15.51
C SER A 96 -7.16 5.91 16.41
N GLN A 97 -7.17 5.72 17.73
CA GLN A 97 -7.31 6.82 18.69
C GLN A 97 -6.15 7.81 18.59
N SER A 98 -4.92 7.31 18.48
CA SER A 98 -3.70 8.12 18.38
C SER A 98 -3.65 9.01 17.13
N HIS A 99 -4.42 8.69 16.09
CA HIS A 99 -4.40 9.39 14.80
C HIS A 99 -5.78 9.96 14.42
N SER A 100 -6.72 10.02 15.37
CA SER A 100 -8.11 10.43 15.13
C SER A 100 -8.25 11.84 14.53
N THR A 101 -7.29 12.73 14.78
CA THR A 101 -7.30 14.11 14.29
C THR A 101 -6.34 14.39 13.13
N SER A 102 -5.56 13.40 12.68
CA SER A 102 -4.52 13.62 11.66
C SER A 102 -5.01 13.41 10.22
N CYS A 103 -6.25 12.94 10.03
CA CYS A 103 -6.81 12.68 8.71
C CYS A 103 -7.86 13.74 8.35
N GLN A 104 -7.73 14.35 7.17
CA GLN A 104 -8.76 15.24 6.61
C GLN A 104 -9.90 14.39 6.01
N THR A 105 -10.74 13.83 6.88
CA THR A 105 -11.79 12.88 6.50
C THR A 105 -12.78 13.48 5.51
N ASP A 106 -13.17 14.74 5.68
CA ASP A 106 -14.14 15.41 4.79
C ASP A 106 -13.63 15.50 3.35
N ALA A 107 -12.37 15.91 3.17
CA ALA A 107 -11.75 16.00 1.85
C ALA A 107 -11.60 14.62 1.20
N ALA A 108 -11.21 13.60 1.98
CA ALA A 108 -11.12 12.22 1.50
C ALA A 108 -12.49 11.68 1.08
N LEU A 109 -13.54 11.91 1.87
CA LEU A 109 -14.90 11.51 1.56
C LEU A 109 -15.41 12.16 0.28
N GLN A 110 -15.12 13.45 0.08
CA GLN A 110 -15.49 14.15 -1.15
C GLN A 110 -14.85 13.51 -2.39
N GLN A 111 -13.55 13.20 -2.33
CA GLN A 111 -12.83 12.55 -3.44
C GLN A 111 -13.35 11.12 -3.70
N LEU A 112 -13.61 10.35 -2.64
CA LEU A 112 -14.17 9.00 -2.75
C LEU A 112 -15.57 9.02 -3.36
N TYR A 113 -16.41 9.98 -2.94
CA TYR A 113 -17.74 10.15 -3.49
C TYR A 113 -17.72 10.53 -4.98
N GLN A 114 -16.80 11.42 -5.40
CA GLN A 114 -16.62 11.73 -6.83
C GLN A 114 -16.29 10.49 -7.65
N TYR A 115 -15.40 9.62 -7.14
CA TYR A 115 -15.10 8.35 -7.79
C TYR A 115 -16.31 7.40 -7.83
N ALA A 116 -17.07 7.30 -6.73
CA ALA A 116 -18.28 6.49 -6.68
C ALA A 116 -19.34 6.98 -7.68
N LEU A 117 -19.47 8.29 -7.90
CA LEU A 117 -20.37 8.85 -8.91
C LEU A 117 -19.93 8.54 -10.34
N GLN A 118 -18.63 8.55 -10.62
CA GLN A 118 -18.09 8.21 -11.93
C GLN A 118 -18.53 6.81 -12.40
N TYR A 119 -18.67 5.88 -11.45
CA TYR A 119 -19.07 4.48 -11.70
C TYR A 119 -20.42 4.15 -11.08
N ARG A 120 -21.31 5.15 -10.98
CA ARG A 120 -22.59 5.00 -10.26
C ARG A 120 -23.44 3.84 -10.76
N VAL A 121 -23.52 3.65 -12.08
CA VAL A 121 -24.38 2.61 -12.67
C VAL A 121 -23.85 1.23 -12.28
N GLU A 122 -22.57 0.99 -12.53
CA GLU A 122 -21.90 -0.28 -12.23
C GLU A 122 -21.88 -0.57 -10.72
N LEU A 123 -21.74 0.47 -9.89
CA LEU A 123 -21.81 0.36 -8.44
C LEU A 123 -23.20 -0.10 -7.98
N LEU A 124 -24.27 0.54 -8.48
CA LEU A 124 -25.65 0.18 -8.12
C LEU A 124 -26.01 -1.23 -8.59
N GLU A 125 -25.64 -1.59 -9.81
CA GLU A 125 -25.82 -2.95 -10.35
C GLU A 125 -25.13 -3.98 -9.45
N SER A 126 -23.88 -3.72 -9.05
CA SER A 126 -23.13 -4.60 -8.14
C SER A 126 -23.79 -4.73 -6.76
N LEU A 127 -24.37 -3.64 -6.24
CA LEU A 127 -25.08 -3.64 -4.96
C LEU A 127 -26.43 -4.37 -5.03
N ASP A 128 -27.09 -4.37 -6.18
CA ASP A 128 -28.35 -5.09 -6.41
C ASP A 128 -28.11 -6.58 -6.70
N GLU A 129 -26.97 -6.96 -7.28
CA GLU A 129 -26.62 -8.36 -7.46
C GLU A 129 -26.25 -9.04 -6.13
N ASP A 130 -25.54 -8.33 -5.24
CA ASP A 130 -25.10 -8.89 -3.96
C ASP A 130 -26.25 -9.08 -2.95
N SER A 131 -26.34 -10.30 -2.42
CA SER A 131 -27.43 -10.70 -1.50
C SER A 131 -27.36 -10.00 -0.13
N ILE A 132 -26.15 -9.67 0.34
CA ILE A 132 -25.94 -9.01 1.63
C ILE A 132 -26.27 -7.53 1.49
N ALA A 133 -25.79 -6.89 0.42
CA ALA A 133 -26.05 -5.49 0.09
C ALA A 133 -27.54 -5.22 -0.10
N ARG A 134 -28.27 -6.08 -0.81
CA ARG A 134 -29.74 -6.00 -0.91
C ARG A 134 -30.42 -6.11 0.45
N ARG A 135 -30.02 -7.08 1.28
CA ARG A 135 -30.59 -7.25 2.63
C ARG A 135 -30.39 -6.02 3.51
N GLN A 136 -29.29 -5.30 3.31
CA GLN A 136 -28.96 -4.06 4.01
C GLN A 136 -29.46 -2.80 3.30
N ASN A 137 -30.10 -2.92 2.13
CA ASN A 137 -30.58 -1.82 1.28
C ASN A 137 -29.50 -0.80 0.90
N LEU A 138 -28.25 -1.26 0.66
CA LEU A 138 -27.10 -0.36 0.44
C LEU A 138 -27.25 0.52 -0.82
N ALA A 139 -27.85 0.00 -1.90
CA ALA A 139 -28.11 0.78 -3.11
C ALA A 139 -29.03 1.99 -2.83
N SER A 140 -30.09 1.77 -2.06
CA SER A 140 -31.01 2.85 -1.65
C SER A 140 -30.34 3.86 -0.71
N GLN A 141 -29.46 3.41 0.19
CA GLN A 141 -28.69 4.30 1.05
C GLN A 141 -27.74 5.19 0.24
N PHE A 142 -27.05 4.62 -0.76
CA PHE A 142 -26.19 5.37 -1.66
C PHE A 142 -26.96 6.45 -2.44
N GLU A 143 -28.13 6.11 -2.99
CA GLU A 143 -29.01 7.08 -3.66
C GLU A 143 -29.51 8.17 -2.72
N THR A 144 -29.77 7.85 -1.45
CA THR A 144 -30.16 8.84 -0.45
C THR A 144 -29.04 9.84 -0.21
N ILE A 145 -27.80 9.36 -0.08
CA ILE A 145 -26.61 10.21 0.07
C ILE A 145 -26.42 11.08 -1.19
N HIS A 146 -26.58 10.52 -2.38
CA HIS A 146 -26.46 11.25 -3.63
C HIS A 146 -27.46 12.41 -3.72
N ASN A 147 -28.72 12.13 -3.41
CA ASN A 147 -29.79 13.13 -3.44
C ASN A 147 -29.59 14.23 -2.38
N PHE A 148 -29.07 13.88 -1.20
CA PHE A 148 -28.75 14.84 -0.16
C PHE A 148 -27.64 15.80 -0.60
N ILE A 149 -26.52 15.27 -1.09
CA ILE A 149 -25.37 16.07 -1.54
C ILE A 149 -25.74 16.99 -2.72
N ASN A 150 -26.56 16.50 -3.67
CA ASN A 150 -27.03 17.32 -4.78
C ASN A 150 -27.94 18.46 -4.31
N LYS A 151 -28.81 18.25 -3.31
CA LYS A 151 -29.68 19.32 -2.77
C LYS A 151 -28.88 20.45 -2.14
N ASP A 152 -27.81 20.13 -1.42
CA ASP A 152 -26.92 21.14 -0.83
C ASP A 152 -26.15 21.93 -1.90
N HIS A 153 -25.80 21.29 -3.03
CA HIS A 153 -25.08 21.95 -4.12
C HIS A 153 -25.92 22.97 -4.92
N PHE A 154 -27.25 22.90 -4.84
CA PHE A 154 -28.20 23.85 -5.45
C PHE A 154 -28.82 24.85 -4.44
N SER A 155 -28.38 24.82 -3.17
CA SER A 155 -28.92 25.67 -2.10
C SER A 155 -27.98 26.80 -1.63
N CYS A 156 -26.91 27.08 -2.38
CA CYS A 156 -26.04 28.26 -2.24
C CYS A 156 -26.10 29.13 -3.49
#